data_AF-A0A2R9ST79-F1
#
_entry.id   AF-A0A2R9ST79-F1
#
_cell.length_a   1.000
_cell.length_b   1.000
_cell.length_c   1.000
_cell.angle_alpha   90.00
_cell.angle_beta   90.00
_cell.angle_gamma   90.00
#
_symmetry.space_group_name_H-M   'P 1'
#
loop_
_entity.id
_entity.type
_entity.pdbx_description
1 polymer ?
#
loop_
_entity_poly.entity_id
_entity_poly.type
_entity_poly.pdbx_seq_one_letter_code
_entity_poly.pdbx_strand_id
1 'polypeptide(L)'
;MTRQWRFISEYALGDFGWMMHLAFGLLALAQISVAITIFPHIRTVTGYIGLVILGISAIGVIIAGIFVTDPITVSPDDATFSGSMHSIGAMLDYTPVAALLISLSLSRLDVWRPMKRVLLTSAIIAIVAMLLFVLQIPQDGQFGPGVLAGMFGRFLILADIAWLTIVGIHATKLGASKIM
;
A
#
# COMPACT_ATOMS: atom_id res chain seq x y z
N MET A 1 -19.78 -5.17 -12.89
CA MET A 1 -18.80 -4.72 -13.91
C MET A 1 -17.91 -3.66 -13.29
N THR A 2 -16.65 -4.00 -13.00
CA THR A 2 -15.68 -3.01 -12.51
C THR A 2 -15.32 -2.05 -13.64
N ARG A 3 -15.79 -0.81 -13.54
CA ARG A 3 -15.36 0.27 -14.44
C ARG A 3 -13.87 0.53 -14.19
N GLN A 4 -13.06 0.48 -15.25
CA GLN A 4 -11.59 0.51 -15.18
C GLN A 4 -11.01 1.82 -14.64
N TRP A 5 -11.82 2.89 -14.59
CA TRP A 5 -11.44 4.21 -14.09
C TRP A 5 -11.88 4.49 -12.65
N ARG A 6 -12.79 3.69 -12.06
CA ARG A 6 -13.26 3.89 -10.69
C ARG A 6 -12.26 3.36 -9.67
N PHE A 7 -11.96 4.16 -8.66
CA PHE A 7 -11.06 3.76 -7.59
C PHE A 7 -11.60 2.58 -6.81
N ILE A 8 -10.70 1.78 -6.22
CA ILE A 8 -11.09 0.66 -5.36
C ILE A 8 -11.79 1.15 -4.09
N SER A 9 -11.42 2.33 -3.57
CA SER A 9 -12.04 2.95 -2.40
C SER A 9 -13.53 3.26 -2.59
N GLU A 10 -14.01 3.47 -3.82
CA GLU A 10 -15.43 3.73 -4.10
C GLU A 10 -16.35 2.54 -3.76
N TYR A 11 -15.79 1.35 -3.48
CA TYR A 11 -16.58 0.27 -2.87
C TYR A 11 -17.16 0.65 -1.51
N ALA A 12 -16.57 1.61 -0.79
CA ALA A 12 -17.08 2.15 0.46
C ALA A 12 -18.45 2.83 0.32
N LEU A 13 -18.82 3.27 -0.90
CA LEU A 13 -20.08 3.96 -1.19
C LEU A 13 -21.27 3.02 -1.44
N GLY A 14 -21.04 1.71 -1.55
CA GLY A 14 -22.09 0.72 -1.82
C GLY A 14 -22.69 0.11 -0.55
N ASP A 15 -23.71 -0.74 -0.72
CA ASP A 15 -24.43 -1.43 0.37
C ASP A 15 -23.51 -2.28 1.27
N PHE A 16 -22.36 -2.71 0.74
CA PHE A 16 -21.34 -3.47 1.46
C PHE A 16 -20.09 -2.63 1.78
N GLY A 17 -20.24 -1.30 1.92
CA GLY A 17 -19.12 -0.38 2.13
C GLY A 17 -18.25 -0.70 3.35
N TRP A 18 -18.84 -1.29 4.40
CA TRP A 18 -18.12 -1.79 5.58
C TRP A 18 -16.97 -2.76 5.25
N MET A 19 -17.09 -3.52 4.15
CA MET A 19 -16.04 -4.44 3.70
C MET A 19 -14.78 -3.68 3.25
N MET A 20 -14.94 -2.47 2.69
CA MET A 20 -13.81 -1.64 2.28
C MET A 20 -13.09 -1.05 3.49
N HIS A 21 -13.84 -0.63 4.51
CA HIS A 21 -13.27 -0.20 5.81
C HIS A 21 -12.48 -1.34 6.45
N LEU A 22 -13.03 -2.56 6.46
CA LEU A 22 -12.32 -3.75 6.95
C LEU A 22 -11.06 -4.04 6.12
N ALA A 23 -11.14 -3.94 4.80
CA ALA A 23 -9.99 -4.18 3.91
C ALA A 23 -8.85 -3.20 4.19
N PHE A 24 -9.14 -1.89 4.34
CA PHE A 24 -8.14 -0.91 4.73
C PHE A 24 -7.59 -1.17 6.14
N GLY A 25 -8.44 -1.51 7.10
CA GLY A 25 -8.00 -1.88 8.46
C GLY A 25 -7.05 -3.07 8.47
N LEU A 26 -7.33 -4.11 7.68
CA LEU A 26 -6.46 -5.29 7.55
C LEU A 26 -5.16 -4.96 6.82
N LEU A 27 -5.18 -4.09 5.80
CA LEU A 27 -3.97 -3.65 5.11
C LEU A 27 -3.06 -2.85 6.06
N ALA A 28 -3.62 -1.91 6.82
CA ALA A 28 -2.90 -1.16 7.84
C ALA A 28 -2.30 -2.07 8.91
N LEU A 29 -3.08 -3.04 9.40
CA LEU A 29 -2.61 -4.03 10.36
C LEU A 29 -1.45 -4.87 9.78
N ALA A 30 -1.51 -5.25 8.50
CA ALA A 30 -0.43 -5.96 7.83
C ALA A 30 0.84 -5.11 7.72
N GLN A 31 0.73 -3.83 7.33
CA GLN A 31 1.86 -2.89 7.28
C GLN A 31 2.53 -2.75 8.65
N ILE A 32 1.74 -2.54 9.72
CA ILE A 32 2.24 -2.43 11.10
C ILE A 32 2.90 -3.74 11.56
N SER A 33 2.25 -4.87 11.32
CA SER A 33 2.77 -6.19 11.72
C SER A 33 4.10 -6.50 11.04
N VAL A 34 4.23 -6.21 9.75
CA VAL A 34 5.48 -6.35 9.01
C VAL A 34 6.55 -5.43 9.59
N ALA A 35 6.24 -4.14 9.82
CA ALA A 35 7.18 -3.18 10.39
C ALA A 35 7.74 -3.65 11.74
N ILE A 36 6.86 -4.08 12.66
CA ILE A 36 7.24 -4.60 13.98
C ILE A 36 8.12 -5.85 13.84
N THR A 37 7.71 -6.80 12.99
CA THR A 37 8.39 -8.09 12.85
C THR A 37 9.81 -7.94 12.30
N ILE A 38 10.02 -7.04 11.34
CA ILE A 38 11.34 -6.85 10.71
C ILE A 38 12.21 -5.81 11.43
N PHE A 39 11.65 -4.99 12.33
CA PHE A 39 12.37 -3.95 13.06
C PHE A 39 13.72 -4.44 13.67
N PRO A 40 13.80 -5.61 14.35
CA PRO A 40 15.05 -6.09 14.93
C PRO A 40 16.14 -6.45 13.90
N HIS A 41 15.76 -6.65 12.63
CA HIS A 41 16.67 -6.98 11.54
C HIS A 41 17.21 -5.73 10.82
N ILE A 42 16.55 -4.59 10.93
CA ILE A 42 16.98 -3.36 10.26
C ILE A 42 18.16 -2.74 11.01
N ARG A 43 19.28 -2.55 10.30
CA ARG A 43 20.54 -1.97 10.82
C ARG A 43 21.10 -0.84 9.94
N THR A 44 20.35 -0.40 8.94
CA THR A 44 20.79 0.61 7.98
C THR A 44 19.88 1.82 8.00
N VAL A 45 20.43 3.01 7.75
CA VAL A 45 19.65 4.26 7.61
C VAL A 45 18.56 4.10 6.57
N THR A 46 18.88 3.51 5.41
CA THR A 46 17.90 3.20 4.34
C THR A 46 16.73 2.37 4.85
N GLY A 47 16.99 1.32 5.63
CA GLY A 47 15.94 0.49 6.20
C GLY A 47 15.09 1.23 7.22
N TYR A 48 15.69 2.08 8.06
CA TYR A 48 14.92 2.90 9.02
C TYR A 48 14.04 3.94 8.32
N ILE A 49 14.53 4.58 7.25
CA ILE A 49 13.71 5.46 6.41
C ILE A 49 12.53 4.67 5.83
N GLY A 50 12.78 3.47 5.30
CA GLY A 50 11.73 2.59 4.80
C GLY A 50 10.68 2.23 5.86
N LEU A 51 11.10 1.95 7.10
CA LEU A 51 10.18 1.70 8.22
C LEU A 51 9.33 2.92 8.58
N VAL A 52 9.91 4.12 8.59
CA VAL A 52 9.16 5.37 8.84
C VAL A 52 8.12 5.59 7.74
N ILE A 53 8.50 5.40 6.47
CA ILE A 53 7.57 5.52 5.33
C ILE A 53 6.45 4.48 5.44
N LEU A 54 6.76 3.23 5.82
CA LEU A 54 5.75 2.19 6.03
C LEU A 54 4.78 2.56 7.17
N GLY A 55 5.29 3.16 8.25
CA GLY A 55 4.47 3.67 9.34
C GLY A 55 3.55 4.82 8.92
N ILE A 56 4.05 5.79 8.16
CA ILE A 56 3.25 6.88 7.56
C ILE A 56 2.18 6.29 6.64
N SER A 57 2.54 5.29 5.84
CA SER A 57 1.61 4.60 4.94
C SER A 57 0.49 3.91 5.71
N ALA A 58 0.81 3.21 6.80
CA ALA A 58 -0.19 2.60 7.67
C ALA A 58 -1.14 3.64 8.30
N ILE A 59 -0.61 4.79 8.74
CA ILE A 59 -1.44 5.90 9.24
C ILE A 59 -2.35 6.43 8.13
N GLY A 60 -1.83 6.61 6.92
CA GLY A 60 -2.59 7.02 5.74
C GLY A 60 -3.73 6.06 5.42
N VAL A 61 -3.45 4.77 5.36
CA VAL A 61 -4.44 3.72 5.13
C VAL A 61 -5.50 3.67 6.24
N ILE A 62 -5.12 3.89 7.51
CA ILE A 62 -6.09 4.01 8.61
C ILE A 62 -7.01 5.21 8.40
N ILE A 63 -6.47 6.38 8.06
CA ILE A 63 -7.27 7.58 7.79
C ILE A 63 -8.24 7.30 6.62
N ALA A 64 -7.75 6.77 5.51
CA ALA A 64 -8.59 6.37 4.36
C ALA A 64 -9.61 5.28 4.72
N GLY A 65 -9.28 4.42 5.67
CA GLY A 65 -10.16 3.39 6.20
C GLY A 65 -11.20 3.89 7.20
N ILE A 66 -11.03 5.07 7.81
CA ILE A 66 -12.01 5.68 8.73
C ILE A 66 -12.97 6.59 7.97
N PHE A 67 -12.43 7.42 7.07
CA PHE A 67 -13.21 8.39 6.32
C PHE A 67 -13.65 7.82 4.98
N VAL A 68 -14.95 7.93 4.68
CA VAL A 68 -15.53 7.45 3.42
C VAL A 68 -15.11 8.40 2.29
N THR A 69 -14.70 7.82 1.16
CA THR A 69 -14.34 8.61 -0.02
C THR A 69 -15.58 9.25 -0.66
N ASP A 70 -15.44 10.43 -1.26
CA ASP A 70 -16.50 10.98 -2.11
C ASP A 70 -16.57 10.20 -3.44
N PRO A 71 -17.73 10.20 -4.12
CA PRO A 71 -17.81 9.69 -5.49
C PRO A 71 -16.80 10.38 -6.40
N ILE A 72 -16.17 9.63 -7.31
CA ILE A 72 -15.15 10.17 -8.24
C ILE A 72 -15.66 11.28 -9.17
N THR A 73 -16.98 11.50 -9.21
CA THR A 73 -17.64 12.57 -9.97
C THR A 73 -17.72 13.89 -9.20
N VAL A 74 -17.41 13.90 -7.90
CA VAL A 74 -17.36 15.11 -7.08
C VAL A 74 -16.07 15.87 -7.40
N SER A 75 -16.19 17.17 -7.66
CA SER A 75 -15.03 18.02 -7.94
C SER A 75 -14.22 18.24 -6.65
N PRO A 76 -12.91 18.53 -6.74
CA PRO A 76 -12.11 18.86 -5.56
C PRO A 76 -12.66 20.03 -4.74
N ASP A 77 -13.29 21.02 -5.39
CA ASP A 77 -13.86 22.21 -4.73
C ASP A 77 -15.14 21.87 -3.93
N ASP A 78 -15.83 20.80 -4.32
CA ASP A 78 -17.06 20.31 -3.67
C ASP A 78 -16.80 19.12 -2.74
N ALA A 79 -15.54 18.77 -2.50
CA ALA A 79 -15.17 17.63 -1.68
C ALA A 79 -15.68 17.79 -0.24
N THR A 80 -16.30 16.74 0.28
CA THR A 80 -16.70 16.70 1.68
C THR A 80 -15.47 16.62 2.58
N PHE A 81 -15.63 16.93 3.86
CA PHE A 81 -14.55 16.71 4.84
C PHE A 81 -14.11 15.24 4.88
N SER A 82 -15.06 14.30 4.76
CA SER A 82 -14.76 12.87 4.77
C SER A 82 -13.96 12.47 3.53
N GLY A 83 -14.41 12.86 2.33
CA GLY A 83 -13.68 12.58 1.09
C GLY A 83 -12.30 13.25 1.03
N SER A 84 -12.17 14.45 1.58
CA SER A 84 -10.87 15.14 1.71
C SER A 84 -9.91 14.38 2.62
N MET A 85 -10.37 13.99 3.82
CA MET A 85 -9.55 13.19 4.75
C MET A 85 -9.19 11.84 4.15
N HIS A 86 -10.12 11.17 3.46
CA HIS A 86 -9.85 9.94 2.75
C HIS A 86 -8.74 10.11 1.72
N SER A 87 -8.82 11.16 0.89
CA SER A 87 -7.85 11.44 -0.16
C SER A 87 -6.46 11.73 0.42
N ILE A 88 -6.39 12.51 1.50
CA ILE A 88 -5.14 12.74 2.26
C ILE A 88 -4.58 11.41 2.75
N GLY A 89 -5.41 10.55 3.34
CA GLY A 89 -5.02 9.22 3.79
C GLY A 89 -4.43 8.36 2.66
N ALA A 90 -5.11 8.32 1.52
CA ALA A 90 -4.65 7.58 0.34
C ALA A 90 -3.33 8.13 -0.24
N MET A 91 -3.13 9.46 -0.22
CA MET A 91 -1.89 10.10 -0.69
C MET A 91 -0.68 9.83 0.20
N LEU A 92 -0.90 9.45 1.47
CA LEU A 92 0.17 9.09 2.40
C LEU A 92 0.65 7.64 2.24
N ASP A 93 -0.04 6.82 1.45
CA ASP A 93 0.36 5.43 1.22
C ASP A 93 1.52 5.34 0.22
N TYR A 94 2.73 5.34 0.76
CA TYR A 94 3.98 5.14 0.03
C TYR A 94 4.56 3.73 0.28
N THR A 95 3.71 2.73 0.50
CA THR A 95 4.12 1.33 0.70
C THR A 95 5.10 0.82 -0.34
N PRO A 96 4.95 1.09 -1.65
CA PRO A 96 5.94 0.69 -2.66
C PRO A 96 7.35 1.23 -2.42
N VAL A 97 7.46 2.49 -1.97
CA VAL A 97 8.74 3.13 -1.66
C VAL A 97 9.35 2.51 -0.41
N ALA A 98 8.55 2.33 0.65
CA ALA A 98 8.98 1.60 1.83
C ALA A 98 9.47 0.19 1.47
N ALA A 99 8.71 -0.52 0.63
CA ALA A 99 9.00 -1.87 0.19
C ALA A 99 10.37 -1.98 -0.48
N LEU A 100 10.70 -1.04 -1.37
CA LEU A 100 12.00 -0.99 -2.04
C LEU A 100 13.14 -0.75 -1.04
N LEU A 101 13.03 0.27 -0.19
CA LEU A 101 14.08 0.64 0.76
C LEU A 101 14.33 -0.47 1.80
N ILE A 102 13.25 -1.06 2.32
CA ILE A 102 13.32 -2.19 3.24
C ILE A 102 13.93 -3.41 2.53
N SER A 103 13.51 -3.72 1.31
CA SER A 103 14.06 -4.85 0.53
C SER A 103 15.55 -4.69 0.26
N LEU A 104 16.02 -3.47 -0.06
CA LEU A 104 17.43 -3.15 -0.22
C LEU A 104 18.21 -3.33 1.08
N SER A 105 17.65 -2.93 2.22
CA SER A 105 18.27 -3.09 3.53
C SER A 105 18.36 -4.56 3.95
N LEU A 106 17.24 -5.30 3.89
CA LEU A 106 17.18 -6.70 4.29
C LEU A 106 18.06 -7.59 3.42
N SER A 107 18.14 -7.34 2.11
CA SER A 107 18.95 -8.13 1.17
C SER A 107 20.46 -8.12 1.45
N ARG A 108 20.93 -7.27 2.37
CA ARG A 108 22.34 -7.22 2.83
C ARG A 108 22.64 -8.21 3.96
N LEU A 109 21.61 -8.78 4.59
CA LEU A 109 21.75 -9.70 5.71
C LEU A 109 21.78 -11.15 5.22
N ASP A 110 22.67 -11.98 5.76
CA ASP A 110 22.83 -13.37 5.32
C ASP A 110 21.54 -14.18 5.44
N VAL A 111 20.78 -13.99 6.52
CA VAL A 111 19.50 -14.67 6.78
C VAL A 111 18.37 -14.27 5.80
N TRP A 112 18.55 -13.18 5.06
CA TRP A 112 17.62 -12.68 4.05
C TRP A 112 18.15 -12.83 2.61
N ARG A 113 19.44 -13.15 2.45
CA ARG A 113 20.11 -13.28 1.15
C ARG A 113 19.43 -14.27 0.19
N PRO A 114 18.88 -15.42 0.64
CA PRO A 114 18.13 -16.33 -0.23
C PRO A 114 16.88 -15.67 -0.85
N MET A 115 16.27 -14.69 -0.17
CA MET A 115 15.06 -14.00 -0.61
C MET A 115 15.33 -12.73 -1.42
N LYS A 116 16.58 -12.32 -1.60
CA LYS A 116 16.96 -11.07 -2.27
C LYS A 116 16.24 -10.85 -3.60
N ARG A 117 16.23 -11.85 -4.50
CA ARG A 117 15.59 -11.71 -5.82
C ARG A 117 14.09 -11.50 -5.70
N VAL A 118 13.43 -12.26 -4.83
CA VAL A 118 11.97 -12.17 -4.61
C VAL A 118 11.60 -10.81 -4.01
N LEU A 119 12.34 -10.35 -2.99
CA LEU A 119 12.12 -9.06 -2.34
C LEU A 119 12.28 -7.89 -3.33
N LEU A 120 13.40 -7.84 -4.05
CA LEU A 120 13.65 -6.75 -4.98
C LEU A 120 12.66 -6.77 -6.16
N THR A 121 12.32 -7.95 -6.69
CA THR A 121 11.38 -8.05 -7.81
C THR A 121 9.97 -7.62 -7.39
N SER A 122 9.47 -8.10 -6.24
CA SER A 122 8.15 -7.70 -5.74
C SER A 122 8.08 -6.20 -5.40
N ALA A 123 9.13 -5.63 -4.81
CA ALA A 123 9.20 -4.18 -4.57
C ALA A 123 9.26 -3.37 -5.87
N ILE A 124 10.00 -3.81 -6.88
CA ILE A 124 10.02 -3.16 -8.20
C ILE A 124 8.65 -3.24 -8.87
N ILE A 125 7.96 -4.38 -8.78
CA ILE A 125 6.59 -4.53 -9.29
C ILE A 125 5.65 -3.52 -8.60
N ALA A 126 5.74 -3.36 -7.28
CA ALA A 126 4.94 -2.39 -6.55
C ALA A 126 5.25 -0.95 -6.97
N ILE A 127 6.52 -0.58 -7.15
CA ILE A 127 6.92 0.74 -7.66
C ILE A 127 6.37 0.98 -9.07
N VAL A 128 6.50 0.01 -9.97
CA VAL A 128 5.96 0.14 -11.33
C VAL A 128 4.43 0.26 -11.29
N ALA A 129 3.74 -0.51 -10.45
CA ALA A 129 2.30 -0.41 -10.26
C ALA A 129 1.89 0.98 -9.76
N MET A 130 2.63 1.55 -8.80
CA MET A 130 2.42 2.89 -8.28
C MET A 130 2.59 3.96 -9.36
N LEU A 131 3.66 3.87 -10.15
CA LEU A 131 3.90 4.81 -11.25
C LEU A 131 2.80 4.71 -12.31
N LEU A 132 2.40 3.49 -12.70
CA LEU A 132 1.32 3.28 -13.66
C LEU A 132 -0.02 3.81 -13.12
N PHE A 133 -0.29 3.68 -11.82
CA PHE A 133 -1.47 4.25 -11.18
C PHE A 133 -1.45 5.78 -11.24
N VAL A 134 -0.37 6.41 -10.77
CA VAL A 134 -0.24 7.87 -10.70
C VAL A 134 -0.28 8.50 -12.10
N LEU A 135 0.38 7.90 -13.09
CA LEU A 135 0.37 8.37 -14.47
C LEU A 135 -1.01 8.30 -15.13
N GLN A 136 -1.96 7.57 -14.54
CA GLN A 136 -3.34 7.46 -15.02
C GLN A 136 -4.30 8.41 -14.30
N ILE A 137 -3.84 9.16 -13.30
CA ILE A 137 -4.67 10.18 -12.65
C ILE A 137 -4.75 11.40 -13.59
N PRO A 138 -5.94 11.70 -14.13
CA PRO A 138 -6.12 12.79 -15.07
C PRO A 138 -5.93 14.15 -14.37
N GLN A 139 -5.16 15.05 -14.98
CA GLN A 139 -4.82 16.36 -14.39
C GLN A 139 -5.98 17.35 -14.46
N ASP A 140 -6.93 17.14 -15.37
CA ASP A 140 -8.18 17.90 -15.48
C ASP A 140 -9.29 17.38 -14.54
N GLY A 141 -8.99 16.34 -13.75
CA GLY A 141 -9.92 15.71 -12.80
C GLY A 141 -11.01 14.86 -13.46
N GLN A 142 -11.01 14.67 -14.78
CA GLN A 142 -12.10 14.00 -15.49
C GLN A 142 -11.82 12.50 -15.66
N PHE A 143 -12.51 11.68 -14.87
CA PHE A 143 -12.43 10.22 -14.97
C PHE A 143 -13.46 9.64 -15.95
N GLY A 144 -13.02 8.76 -16.85
CA GLY A 144 -13.91 8.16 -17.85
C GLY A 144 -13.37 6.88 -18.49
N PRO A 145 -14.04 6.32 -19.51
CA PRO A 145 -13.72 5.01 -20.10
C PRO A 145 -12.29 4.81 -20.60
N GLY A 146 -11.58 5.89 -20.96
CA GLY A 146 -10.17 5.82 -21.37
C GLY A 146 -9.16 5.81 -20.22
N VAL A 147 -9.59 6.02 -18.98
CA VAL A 147 -8.73 6.12 -17.80
C VAL A 147 -8.58 4.75 -17.14
N LEU A 148 -7.34 4.33 -16.88
CA LEU A 148 -7.03 3.02 -16.28
C LEU A 148 -6.65 3.11 -14.80
N ALA A 149 -6.83 4.27 -14.16
CA ALA A 149 -6.46 4.49 -12.77
C ALA A 149 -7.08 3.47 -11.81
N GLY A 150 -8.35 3.09 -12.02
CA GLY A 150 -9.00 2.04 -11.23
C GLY A 150 -8.34 0.66 -11.41
N MET A 151 -7.96 0.30 -12.63
CA MET A 151 -7.29 -0.98 -12.91
C MET A 151 -5.91 -1.04 -12.28
N PHE A 152 -5.08 -0.01 -12.51
CA PHE A 152 -3.74 0.04 -11.94
C PHE A 152 -3.75 0.24 -10.43
N GLY A 153 -4.74 0.94 -9.88
CA GLY A 153 -4.92 1.05 -8.42
C GLY A 153 -5.21 -0.32 -7.78
N ARG A 154 -6.02 -1.18 -8.43
CA ARG A 154 -6.22 -2.56 -7.97
C ARG A 154 -4.95 -3.39 -8.06
N PHE A 155 -4.20 -3.25 -9.15
CA PHE A 155 -2.92 -3.95 -9.33
C PHE A 155 -1.89 -3.51 -8.29
N LEU A 156 -1.83 -2.22 -7.96
CA LEU A 156 -0.99 -1.66 -6.90
C LEU A 156 -1.30 -2.29 -5.54
N ILE A 157 -2.57 -2.29 -5.13
CA ILE A 157 -2.98 -2.91 -3.86
C ILE A 157 -2.60 -4.40 -3.81
N LEU A 158 -2.75 -5.13 -4.92
CA LEU A 158 -2.32 -6.54 -4.99
C LEU A 158 -0.80 -6.68 -4.88
N ALA A 159 -0.02 -5.79 -5.49
CA ALA A 159 1.43 -5.80 -5.38
C ALA A 159 1.90 -5.51 -3.95
N ASP A 160 1.26 -4.56 -3.26
CA ASP A 160 1.57 -4.23 -1.87
C ASP A 160 1.25 -5.40 -0.93
N ILE A 161 0.06 -6.01 -1.07
CA ILE A 161 -0.33 -7.20 -0.29
C ILE A 161 0.66 -8.35 -0.55
N ALA A 162 1.07 -8.56 -1.80
CA ALA A 162 2.03 -9.61 -2.14
C ALA A 162 3.38 -9.37 -1.46
N TRP A 163 3.91 -8.14 -1.51
CA TRP A 163 5.17 -7.81 -0.85
C TRP A 163 5.08 -7.97 0.67
N LEU A 164 4.02 -7.45 1.31
CA LEU A 164 3.77 -7.60 2.74
C LEU A 164 3.70 -9.07 3.16
N THR A 165 3.03 -9.90 2.37
CA THR A 165 2.90 -11.34 2.62
C THR A 165 4.24 -12.07 2.50
N ILE A 166 5.02 -11.78 1.45
CA ILE A 166 6.36 -12.36 1.24
C ILE A 166 7.26 -12.05 2.45
N VAL A 167 7.32 -10.78 2.85
CA VAL A 167 8.16 -10.33 3.97
C VAL A 167 7.68 -10.93 5.28
N GLY A 168 6.38 -10.89 5.56
CA GLY A 168 5.78 -11.43 6.78
C GLY A 168 6.06 -12.92 6.94
N ILE A 169 5.79 -13.74 5.91
CA ILE A 169 6.01 -15.19 5.96
C ILE A 169 7.49 -15.51 6.21
N HIS A 170 8.41 -14.84 5.51
CA HIS A 170 9.85 -15.11 5.69
C HIS A 170 10.32 -14.69 7.09
N ALA A 171 9.89 -13.54 7.57
CA ALA A 171 10.25 -13.05 8.89
C ALA A 171 9.74 -13.99 10.02
N THR A 172 8.52 -14.50 9.91
CA THR A 172 7.96 -15.48 10.87
C THR A 172 8.76 -16.78 10.87
N LYS A 173 9.17 -17.28 9.69
CA LYS A 173 10.03 -18.49 9.59
C LYS A 173 11.37 -18.29 10.29
N LEU A 174 11.98 -17.12 10.15
CA LEU A 174 13.23 -16.78 10.86
C LEU A 174 13.04 -16.71 12.38
N GLY A 175 11.88 -16.21 12.84
CA GLY A 175 11.53 -16.18 14.26
C GLY A 175 11.33 -17.57 14.86
N ALA A 176 10.58 -18.45 14.16
CA ALA A 176 10.35 -19.82 14.61
C ALA A 176 11.65 -20.65 14.70
N SER A 177 12.59 -20.44 13.78
CA SER A 177 13.90 -21.11 13.78
C SER A 177 14.81 -20.73 14.96
N LYS A 178 14.50 -19.66 15.72
CA LYS A 178 15.26 -19.27 16.92
C LYS A 178 14.72 -19.91 18.22
N ILE A 179 13.53 -20.52 18.16
CA ILE A 179 12.83 -21.10 19.32
C ILE A 179 13.02 -22.63 19.37
N MET A 180 13.38 -23.25 18.24
CA MET A 180 13.89 -24.64 18.16
C MET A 180 15.40 -24.68 18.30
#